data_AF-A0A959GGM2-F1
#
_entry.id   AF-A0A959GGM2-F1
#
_cell.length_a   1.000
_cell.length_b   1.000
_cell.length_c   1.000
_cell.angle_alpha   90.00
_cell.angle_beta   90.00
_cell.angle_gamma   90.00
#
_symmetry.space_group_name_H-M   'P 1'
#
loop_
_entity.id
_entity.type
_entity.pdbx_description
1 polymer ?
#
loop_
_entity_poly.entity_id
_entity_poly.type
_entity_poly.pdbx_seq_one_letter_code
_entity_poly.pdbx_strand_id
1 'polypeptide(L)'
;GFDAARSEDFIGKLEGWEAQAEAASDEVELIEWYWNGALQGPGRVAFEERLQQDAGFAAEVAAYRQLFEGFDAARSENFIGKLEGWEKSQTPKPELRVAGRRPLLYRIAAAAAVLLLIGFGLNWYATAYYSNAVLVADYYQAPRSEAIMGANQPGLTEIARQFEQANALFQEKQYPEAYQAFDALLATLPSATLDNFNRRYYREQAEWNRLLAALALDNPPINLKEEVDRIANTEGHEFQPAAQKLSRQLQSVWYKWAN
;
A
#
# COMPACT_ATOMS: atom_id res chain seq x y z
N GLY A 1 47.09 15.05 30.78
CA GLY A 1 46.82 13.70 30.27
C GLY A 1 45.58 13.06 30.88
N PHE A 2 44.52 13.84 31.16
CA PHE A 2 43.24 13.31 31.66
C PHE A 2 42.05 13.66 30.73
N ASP A 3 42.30 14.30 29.58
CA ASP A 3 41.24 14.67 28.63
C ASP A 3 41.01 13.65 27.51
N ALA A 4 41.93 12.69 27.29
CA ALA A 4 41.79 11.68 26.25
C ALA A 4 40.95 10.45 26.68
N ALA A 5 40.83 10.19 27.99
CA ALA A 5 40.13 9.01 28.50
C ALA A 5 38.59 9.20 28.63
N ARG A 6 38.09 10.43 28.50
CA ARG A 6 36.64 10.72 28.51
C ARG A 6 36.00 10.70 27.12
N SER A 7 36.79 10.84 26.06
CA SER A 7 36.24 10.81 24.68
C SER A 7 35.98 9.38 24.20
N GLU A 8 36.79 8.40 24.60
CA GLU A 8 36.60 7.01 24.16
C GLU A 8 35.35 6.35 24.79
N ASP A 9 35.06 6.61 26.07
CA ASP A 9 33.87 6.08 26.75
C ASP A 9 32.56 6.75 26.29
N PHE A 10 32.65 7.94 25.68
CA PHE A 10 31.52 8.66 25.11
C PHE A 10 31.25 8.23 23.65
N ILE A 11 32.30 8.01 22.86
CA ILE A 11 32.18 7.49 21.49
C ILE A 11 31.61 6.06 21.50
N GLY A 12 32.04 5.20 22.44
CA GLY A 12 31.47 3.84 22.58
C GLY A 12 30.00 3.82 23.04
N LYS A 13 29.54 4.84 23.77
CA LYS A 13 28.12 4.99 24.14
C LYS A 13 27.27 5.57 23.00
N LEU A 14 27.86 6.42 22.16
CA LEU A 14 27.23 6.93 20.94
C LEU A 14 27.01 5.81 19.91
N GLU A 15 28.01 4.96 19.68
CA GLU A 15 27.91 3.80 18.79
C GLU A 15 26.86 2.78 19.29
N GLY A 16 26.72 2.61 20.61
CA GLY A 16 25.68 1.75 21.20
C GLY A 16 24.25 2.30 21.06
N TRP A 17 24.10 3.62 20.91
CA TRP A 17 22.80 4.28 20.75
C TRP A 17 22.39 4.46 19.28
N GLU A 18 23.34 4.70 18.38
CA GLU A 18 23.11 4.58 16.93
C GLU A 18 22.71 3.15 16.57
N ALA A 19 23.36 2.13 17.15
CA ALA A 19 22.95 0.74 16.97
C ALA A 19 21.56 0.42 17.55
N GLN A 20 21.09 1.14 18.59
CA GLN A 20 19.73 0.99 19.11
C GLN A 20 18.68 1.71 18.26
N ALA A 21 19.04 2.82 17.62
CA ALA A 21 18.17 3.53 16.67
C ALA A 21 18.09 2.80 15.32
N GLU A 22 19.18 2.16 14.87
CA GLU A 22 19.18 1.24 13.71
C GLU A 22 18.51 -0.11 14.03
N ALA A 23 18.53 -0.55 15.29
CA ALA A 23 17.86 -1.78 15.74
C ALA A 23 16.37 -1.60 16.10
N ALA A 24 15.85 -0.36 16.15
CA ALA A 24 14.42 -0.11 16.14
C ALA A 24 13.89 -0.50 14.76
N SER A 25 13.53 -1.77 14.60
CA SER A 25 13.14 -2.35 13.31
C SER A 25 11.80 -1.81 12.78
N ASP A 26 11.10 -0.97 13.55
CA ASP A 26 9.82 -0.36 13.19
C ASP A 26 9.84 1.14 13.51
N GLU A 27 9.55 1.97 12.49
CA GLU A 27 9.40 3.43 12.62
C GLU A 27 8.33 3.80 13.67
N VAL A 28 7.33 2.92 13.85
CA VAL A 28 6.27 3.04 14.86
C VAL A 28 6.82 3.05 16.28
N GLU A 29 7.79 2.19 16.59
CA GLU A 29 8.34 2.06 17.94
C GLU A 29 9.13 3.32 18.33
N LEU A 30 9.83 3.92 17.37
CA LEU A 30 10.54 5.18 17.55
C LEU A 30 9.58 6.34 17.86
N ILE A 31 8.45 6.40 17.16
CA ILE A 31 7.38 7.40 17.38
C ILE A 31 6.78 7.22 18.78
N GLU A 32 6.50 5.98 19.19
CA GLU A 32 5.98 5.66 20.51
C GLU A 32 6.94 6.08 21.64
N TRP A 33 8.23 5.81 21.49
CA TRP A 33 9.23 6.22 22.47
C TRP A 33 9.36 7.74 22.59
N TYR A 34 9.25 8.46 21.48
CA TYR A 34 9.26 9.92 21.49
C TYR A 34 8.07 10.48 22.29
N TRP A 35 6.85 10.01 22.01
CA TRP A 35 5.64 10.50 22.68
C TRP A 35 5.56 10.13 24.17
N ASN A 36 6.08 8.96 24.55
CA ASN A 36 6.13 8.53 25.94
C ASN A 36 7.29 9.16 26.73
N GLY A 37 8.11 10.01 26.11
CA GLY A 37 9.29 10.63 26.73
C GLY A 37 10.43 9.64 27.03
N ALA A 38 10.36 8.44 26.47
CA ALA A 38 11.39 7.42 26.58
C ALA A 38 12.60 7.74 25.69
N LEU A 39 12.39 8.47 24.59
CA LEU A 39 13.46 8.94 23.72
C LEU A 39 14.15 10.17 24.34
N GLN A 40 15.44 10.03 24.68
CA GLN A 40 16.22 11.06 25.36
C GLN A 40 17.56 11.32 24.65
N GLY A 41 18.19 12.45 24.97
CA GLY A 41 19.53 12.78 24.50
C GLY A 41 19.62 12.87 22.97
N PRO A 42 20.70 12.35 22.35
CA PRO A 42 20.93 12.44 20.90
C PRO A 42 19.80 11.85 20.04
N GLY A 43 19.19 10.74 20.46
CA GLY A 43 18.10 10.10 19.71
C GLY A 43 16.87 10.99 19.57
N ARG A 44 16.57 11.79 20.60
CA ARG A 44 15.48 12.79 20.54
C ARG A 44 15.81 13.92 19.58
N VAL A 45 17.06 14.40 19.60
CA VAL A 45 17.51 15.47 18.69
C VAL A 45 17.43 15.00 17.23
N ALA A 46 17.90 13.78 16.93
CA ALA A 46 17.82 13.20 15.60
C ALA A 46 16.37 13.01 15.12
N PHE A 47 15.47 12.58 16.01
CA PHE A 47 14.04 12.48 15.72
C PHE A 47 13.42 13.84 15.39
N GLU A 48 13.69 14.86 16.20
CA GLU A 48 13.19 16.22 16.01
C GLU A 48 13.75 16.87 14.74
N GLU A 49 15.01 16.59 14.40
CA GLU A 49 15.63 17.02 13.15
C GLU A 49 14.98 16.35 11.94
N ARG A 50 14.79 15.02 11.98
CA ARG A 50 14.08 14.27 10.92
C ARG A 50 12.65 14.79 10.75
N LEU A 51 11.95 15.09 11.84
CA LEU A 51 10.60 15.66 11.81
C LEU A 51 10.52 17.01 11.06
N GLN A 52 11.60 17.79 11.05
CA GLN A 52 11.67 19.06 10.32
C GLN A 52 12.11 18.88 8.86
N GLN A 53 12.95 17.89 8.59
CA GLN A 53 13.56 17.69 7.27
C GLN A 53 12.73 16.78 6.36
N ASP A 54 11.96 15.85 6.92
CA ASP A 54 11.18 14.84 6.20
C ASP A 54 9.68 15.07 6.40
N ALA A 55 9.03 15.62 5.37
CA ALA A 55 7.61 15.91 5.38
C ALA A 55 6.73 14.63 5.43
N GLY A 56 7.22 13.51 4.89
CA GLY A 56 6.51 12.23 4.93
C GLY A 56 6.47 11.68 6.35
N PHE A 57 7.64 11.67 6.99
CA PHE A 57 7.76 11.29 8.40
C PHE A 57 6.95 12.20 9.32
N ALA A 58 6.93 13.51 9.08
CA ALA A 58 6.10 14.45 9.84
C ALA A 58 4.60 14.15 9.73
N ALA A 59 4.12 13.80 8.54
CA ALA A 59 2.72 13.42 8.33
C ALA A 59 2.37 12.12 9.05
N GLU A 60 3.28 11.14 9.05
CA GLU A 60 3.12 9.88 9.76
C GLU A 60 3.08 10.07 11.28
N VAL A 61 4.01 10.84 11.84
CA VAL A 61 4.02 11.21 13.27
C VAL A 61 2.73 11.92 13.68
N ALA A 62 2.19 12.80 12.82
CA ALA A 62 0.92 13.47 13.06
C ALA A 62 -0.28 12.49 13.06
N ALA A 63 -0.29 11.51 12.16
CA ALA A 63 -1.33 10.48 12.12
C ALA A 63 -1.32 9.60 13.37
N TYR A 64 -0.14 9.14 13.82
CA TYR A 64 0.00 8.37 15.06
C TYR A 64 -0.42 9.16 16.29
N ARG A 65 -0.08 10.46 16.35
CA ARG A 65 -0.52 11.34 17.43
C ARG A 65 -2.05 11.39 17.55
N GLN A 66 -2.75 11.56 16.43
CA GLN A 66 -4.22 11.61 16.44
C GLN A 66 -4.84 10.29 16.94
N LEU A 67 -4.20 9.16 16.62
CA LEU A 67 -4.62 7.84 17.07
C LEU A 67 -4.40 7.64 18.58
N PHE A 68 -3.25 8.06 19.12
CA PHE A 68 -2.99 8.05 20.56
C PHE A 68 -3.90 9.00 21.34
N GLU A 69 -4.10 10.23 20.86
CA GLU A 69 -5.04 11.18 21.46
C GLU A 69 -6.48 10.63 21.44
N GLY A 70 -6.87 9.92 20.37
CA GLY A 70 -8.15 9.21 20.29
C GLY A 70 -8.28 8.10 21.34
N PHE A 71 -7.22 7.32 21.58
CA PHE A 71 -7.20 6.30 22.63
C PHE A 71 -7.22 6.88 24.04
N ASP A 72 -6.48 7.96 24.31
CA ASP A 72 -6.49 8.63 25.61
C ASP A 72 -7.84 9.30 25.88
N ALA A 73 -8.47 9.89 24.85
CA ALA A 73 -9.83 10.39 24.94
C ALA A 73 -10.85 9.26 25.21
N ALA A 74 -10.66 8.08 24.59
CA ALA A 74 -11.48 6.89 24.87
C ALA A 74 -11.22 6.32 26.28
N ARG A 75 -10.01 6.51 26.82
CA ARG A 75 -9.61 6.17 28.19
C ARG A 75 -10.10 7.17 29.24
N SER A 76 -10.84 8.20 28.82
CA SER A 76 -11.33 9.28 29.70
C SER A 76 -11.96 8.75 31.00
N GLU A 77 -11.84 9.55 32.06
CA GLU A 77 -12.45 9.31 33.36
C GLU A 77 -13.96 9.05 33.28
N ASN A 78 -14.63 9.50 32.20
CA ASN A 78 -16.02 9.17 31.91
C ASN A 78 -16.24 7.70 31.53
N PHE A 79 -15.30 7.08 30.82
CA PHE A 79 -15.36 5.65 30.49
C PHE A 79 -15.00 4.79 31.71
N ILE A 80 -13.92 5.15 32.44
CA ILE A 80 -13.53 4.47 33.69
C ILE A 80 -14.64 4.62 34.75
N GLY A 81 -15.21 5.81 34.90
CA GLY A 81 -16.32 6.08 35.81
C GLY A 81 -17.60 5.34 35.42
N LYS A 82 -17.86 5.11 34.13
CA LYS A 82 -18.96 4.23 33.67
C LYS A 82 -18.70 2.76 33.96
N LEU A 83 -17.45 2.30 33.85
CA LEU A 83 -17.03 0.96 34.23
C LEU A 83 -17.14 0.72 35.75
N GLU A 84 -16.64 1.65 36.57
CA GLU A 84 -16.82 1.63 38.02
C GLU A 84 -18.29 1.76 38.43
N GLY A 85 -19.06 2.55 37.68
CA GLY A 85 -20.50 2.69 37.85
C GLY A 85 -21.25 1.39 37.54
N TRP A 86 -20.83 0.65 36.52
CA TRP A 86 -21.35 -0.69 36.20
C TRP A 86 -20.95 -1.74 37.24
N GLU A 87 -19.78 -1.61 37.86
CA GLU A 87 -19.36 -2.46 38.97
C GLU A 87 -20.17 -2.17 40.25
N LYS A 88 -20.41 -0.90 40.57
CA LYS A 88 -21.17 -0.46 41.75
C LYS A 88 -22.69 -0.61 41.62
N SER A 89 -23.24 -0.61 40.40
CA SER A 89 -24.67 -0.82 40.15
C SER A 89 -25.09 -2.30 40.11
N GLN A 90 -24.15 -3.23 40.31
CA GLN A 90 -24.49 -4.58 40.73
C GLN A 90 -24.89 -4.55 42.21
N THR A 91 -26.15 -4.24 42.49
CA THR A 91 -26.78 -4.51 43.78
C THR A 91 -26.41 -5.92 44.26
N PRO A 92 -26.08 -6.14 45.55
CA PRO A 92 -25.73 -7.46 46.06
C PRO A 92 -26.91 -8.40 45.81
N LYS A 93 -26.76 -9.26 44.80
CA LYS A 93 -27.73 -10.29 44.47
C LYS A 93 -27.76 -11.27 45.64
N PRO A 94 -28.94 -11.69 46.12
CA PRO A 94 -29.06 -12.67 47.19
C PRO A 94 -28.21 -13.89 46.86
N GLU A 95 -27.55 -14.46 47.88
CA GLU A 95 -26.57 -15.55 47.82
C GLU A 95 -27.10 -16.81 47.10
N LEU A 96 -27.24 -16.73 45.79
CA LEU A 96 -27.27 -17.90 44.93
C LEU A 96 -25.80 -18.29 44.79
N ARG A 97 -25.44 -19.44 45.38
CA ARG A 97 -24.18 -20.13 45.11
C ARG A 97 -24.08 -20.43 43.62
N VAL A 98 -23.62 -19.46 42.84
CA VAL A 98 -23.29 -19.68 41.44
C VAL A 98 -21.97 -20.43 41.44
N ALA A 99 -22.03 -21.73 41.15
CA ALA A 99 -20.86 -22.55 40.90
C ALA A 99 -19.94 -21.80 39.91
N GLY A 100 -18.75 -21.40 40.37
CA GLY A 100 -17.84 -20.52 39.65
C GLY A 100 -17.59 -21.00 38.22
N ARG A 101 -18.20 -20.33 37.25
CA ARG A 101 -17.96 -20.62 35.82
C ARG A 101 -16.64 -19.99 35.40
N ARG A 102 -15.60 -20.80 35.62
CA ARG A 102 -14.29 -20.94 34.97
C ARG A 102 -13.78 -19.70 34.20
N PRO A 103 -12.79 -18.95 34.73
CA PRO A 103 -12.14 -17.80 34.07
C PRO A 103 -11.47 -18.12 32.73
N LEU A 104 -11.34 -19.42 32.41
CA LEU A 104 -10.84 -19.90 31.12
C LEU A 104 -11.69 -19.42 29.93
N LEU A 105 -13.02 -19.32 30.08
CA LEU A 105 -13.91 -18.92 28.97
C LEU A 105 -13.68 -17.46 28.55
N TYR A 106 -13.42 -16.56 29.51
CA TYR A 106 -13.10 -15.16 29.20
C TYR A 106 -11.76 -15.02 28.48
N ARG A 107 -10.75 -15.83 28.85
CA ARG A 107 -9.46 -15.86 28.15
C ARG A 107 -9.59 -16.36 26.71
N ILE A 108 -10.43 -17.36 26.49
CA ILE A 108 -10.72 -17.88 25.14
C ILE A 108 -11.46 -16.82 24.30
N ALA A 109 -12.46 -16.15 24.88
CA ALA A 109 -13.20 -15.09 24.17
C ALA A 109 -12.29 -13.90 23.80
N ALA A 110 -11.41 -13.47 24.71
CA ALA A 110 -10.45 -12.41 24.43
C ALA A 110 -9.47 -12.81 23.32
N ALA A 111 -8.91 -14.02 23.35
CA ALA A 111 -8.03 -14.52 22.29
C ALA A 111 -8.76 -14.62 20.93
N ALA A 112 -10.00 -15.09 20.92
CA ALA A 112 -10.81 -15.15 19.71
C ALA A 112 -11.10 -13.76 19.13
N ALA A 113 -11.39 -12.76 19.98
CA ALA A 113 -11.60 -11.39 19.54
C ALA A 113 -10.33 -10.79 18.91
N VAL A 114 -9.16 -11.02 19.49
CA VAL A 114 -7.87 -10.57 18.92
C VAL A 114 -7.63 -11.21 17.56
N LEU A 115 -7.84 -12.53 17.43
CA LEU A 115 -7.68 -13.23 16.15
C LEU A 115 -8.67 -12.73 15.09
N LEU A 116 -9.91 -12.41 15.47
CA LEU A 116 -10.89 -11.83 14.56
C LEU A 116 -10.47 -10.43 14.09
N LEU A 117 -9.95 -9.59 14.99
CA LEU A 117 -9.45 -8.26 14.63
C LEU A 117 -8.26 -8.34 13.69
N ILE A 118 -7.31 -9.26 13.96
CA ILE A 118 -6.18 -9.51 13.05
C ILE A 118 -6.69 -10.00 11.70
N GLY A 119 -7.56 -11.01 11.68
CA GLY A 119 -8.11 -11.55 10.42
C GLY A 119 -8.85 -10.49 9.60
N PHE A 120 -9.63 -9.63 10.25
CA PHE A 120 -10.33 -8.52 9.59
C PHE A 120 -9.36 -7.46 9.08
N GLY A 121 -8.36 -7.09 9.89
CA GLY A 121 -7.31 -6.13 9.51
C GLY A 121 -6.49 -6.60 8.32
N LEU A 122 -6.08 -7.88 8.32
CA LEU A 122 -5.34 -8.48 7.21
C LEU A 122 -6.18 -8.55 5.92
N ASN A 123 -7.47 -8.92 6.03
CA ASN A 123 -8.37 -8.96 4.89
C ASN A 123 -8.63 -7.55 4.31
N TRP A 124 -8.82 -6.57 5.17
CA TRP A 124 -8.98 -5.18 4.78
C TRP A 124 -7.71 -4.65 4.09
N TYR A 125 -6.53 -4.92 4.66
CA TYR A 125 -5.24 -4.55 4.06
C TYR A 125 -5.04 -5.20 2.68
N ALA A 126 -5.28 -6.51 2.56
CA ALA A 126 -5.14 -7.23 1.29
C ALA A 126 -6.06 -6.61 0.21
N THR A 127 -7.34 -6.39 0.52
CA THR A 127 -8.30 -5.84 -0.44
C THR A 127 -8.03 -4.38 -0.79
N ALA A 128 -7.58 -3.57 0.17
CA ALA A 128 -7.29 -2.15 -0.01
C ALA A 128 -6.06 -1.87 -0.89
N TYR A 129 -5.08 -2.79 -0.93
CA TYR A 129 -3.80 -2.56 -1.63
C TYR A 129 -3.49 -3.57 -2.75
N TYR A 130 -4.14 -4.75 -2.75
CA TYR A 130 -3.81 -5.84 -3.67
C TYR A 130 -5.01 -6.39 -4.45
N SER A 131 -6.19 -5.78 -4.35
CA SER A 131 -7.30 -6.14 -5.24
C SER A 131 -6.99 -5.73 -6.68
N ASN A 132 -7.52 -6.48 -7.65
CA ASN A 132 -7.36 -6.20 -9.08
C ASN A 132 -7.72 -4.75 -9.42
N ALA A 133 -8.81 -4.23 -8.87
CA ALA A 133 -9.26 -2.86 -9.10
C ALA A 133 -8.26 -1.81 -8.61
N VAL A 134 -7.62 -2.03 -7.46
CA VAL A 134 -6.60 -1.13 -6.91
C VAL A 134 -5.34 -1.18 -7.76
N LEU A 135 -4.86 -2.38 -8.09
CA LEU A 135 -3.68 -2.52 -8.94
C LEU A 135 -3.89 -1.86 -10.31
N VAL A 136 -5.06 -2.05 -10.93
CA VAL A 136 -5.41 -1.38 -12.18
C VAL A 136 -5.38 0.14 -12.04
N ALA A 137 -5.92 0.69 -10.95
CA ALA A 137 -5.92 2.12 -10.69
C ALA A 137 -4.50 2.69 -10.46
N ASP A 138 -3.64 1.96 -9.73
CA ASP A 138 -2.27 2.37 -9.44
C ASP A 138 -1.37 2.38 -10.69
N TYR A 139 -1.63 1.48 -11.63
CA TYR A 139 -0.80 1.28 -12.82
C TYR A 139 -1.33 1.92 -14.09
N TYR A 140 -2.62 2.27 -14.13
CA TYR A 140 -3.17 2.96 -15.29
C TYR A 140 -2.69 4.40 -15.32
N GLN A 141 -2.06 4.78 -16.43
CA GLN A 141 -1.72 6.16 -16.73
C GLN A 141 -2.51 6.57 -17.95
N ALA A 142 -3.34 7.59 -17.80
CA ALA A 142 -4.04 8.16 -18.96
C ALA A 142 -2.99 8.56 -19.99
N PRO A 143 -3.13 8.13 -21.26
CA PRO A 143 -2.16 8.49 -22.28
C PRO A 143 -2.06 10.00 -22.36
N ARG A 144 -0.84 10.52 -22.43
CA ARG A 144 -0.64 11.95 -22.63
C ARG A 144 -1.23 12.30 -23.99
N SER A 145 -2.33 13.05 -23.99
CA SER A 145 -2.95 13.60 -25.21
C SER A 145 -2.09 14.71 -25.84
N GLU A 146 -0.80 14.78 -25.51
CA GLU A 146 0.15 15.65 -26.17
C GLU A 146 0.14 15.24 -27.63
N ALA A 147 -0.44 16.11 -28.47
CA ALA A 147 -0.56 15.91 -29.90
C ALA A 147 0.77 15.39 -30.45
N ILE A 148 0.82 14.07 -30.69
CA ILE A 148 2.03 13.39 -31.13
C ILE A 148 2.46 14.13 -32.39
N MET A 149 3.64 14.76 -32.34
CA MET A 149 4.13 15.65 -33.39
C MET A 149 4.24 14.88 -34.70
N GLY A 150 3.18 14.93 -35.52
CA GLY A 150 3.08 14.07 -36.69
C GLY A 150 1.70 14.01 -37.35
N ALA A 151 0.80 14.99 -37.10
CA ALA A 151 -0.59 15.01 -37.55
C ALA A 151 -0.85 14.77 -39.05
N ASN A 152 0.20 14.79 -39.88
CA ASN A 152 0.13 14.58 -41.33
C ASN A 152 0.60 13.19 -41.81
N GLN A 153 0.85 12.23 -40.92
CA GLN A 153 1.19 10.86 -41.32
C GLN A 153 -0.04 10.05 -41.75
N PRO A 154 -0.06 9.47 -42.97
CA PRO A 154 -1.13 8.57 -43.39
C PRO A 154 -1.27 7.38 -42.43
N GLY A 155 -2.48 7.12 -41.93
CA GLY A 155 -2.76 5.99 -41.02
C GLY A 155 -2.60 6.31 -39.52
N LEU A 156 -1.89 7.38 -39.14
CA LEU A 156 -1.78 7.79 -37.74
C LEU A 156 -3.14 8.20 -37.16
N THR A 157 -3.98 8.88 -37.94
CA THR A 157 -5.32 9.32 -37.51
C THR A 157 -6.21 8.15 -37.09
N GLU A 158 -6.18 7.05 -37.84
CA GLU A 158 -7.04 5.89 -37.56
C GLU A 158 -6.53 5.10 -36.35
N ILE A 159 -5.21 4.91 -36.24
CA ILE A 159 -4.59 4.28 -35.07
C ILE A 159 -4.82 5.11 -33.80
N ALA A 160 -4.65 6.43 -33.89
CA ALA A 160 -4.94 7.34 -32.79
C ALA A 160 -6.40 7.24 -32.35
N ARG A 161 -7.35 7.24 -33.30
CA ARG A 161 -8.77 7.09 -33.02
C ARG A 161 -9.11 5.76 -32.34
N GLN A 162 -8.55 4.65 -32.80
CA GLN A 162 -8.74 3.34 -32.18
C GLN A 162 -8.16 3.29 -30.76
N PHE A 163 -6.98 3.87 -30.57
CA PHE A 163 -6.33 3.95 -29.27
C PHE A 163 -7.11 4.83 -28.29
N GLU A 164 -7.59 6.00 -28.73
CA GLU A 164 -8.47 6.88 -27.93
C GLU A 164 -9.77 6.17 -27.56
N GLN A 165 -10.40 5.48 -28.51
CA GLN A 165 -11.60 4.69 -28.25
C GLN A 165 -11.36 3.59 -27.20
N ALA A 166 -10.26 2.84 -27.32
CA ALA A 166 -9.91 1.80 -26.35
C ALA A 166 -9.66 2.37 -24.94
N ASN A 167 -9.00 3.52 -24.86
CA ASN A 167 -8.80 4.22 -23.59
C ASN A 167 -10.10 4.78 -22.99
N ALA A 168 -11.02 5.28 -23.82
CA ALA A 168 -12.33 5.73 -23.36
C ALA A 168 -13.10 4.57 -22.70
N LEU A 169 -13.16 3.40 -23.36
CA LEU A 169 -13.76 2.18 -22.81
C LEU A 169 -13.11 1.80 -21.47
N PHE A 170 -11.79 1.89 -21.38
CA PHE A 170 -11.05 1.60 -20.15
C PHE A 170 -11.42 2.55 -19.01
N GLN A 171 -11.48 3.86 -19.29
CA GLN A 171 -11.84 4.90 -18.32
C GLN A 171 -13.30 4.76 -17.84
N GLU A 172 -14.18 4.31 -18.72
CA GLU A 172 -15.58 3.97 -18.41
C GLU A 172 -15.72 2.63 -17.66
N LYS A 173 -14.60 1.97 -17.33
CA LYS A 173 -14.52 0.65 -16.66
C LYS A 173 -15.19 -0.47 -17.46
N GLN A 174 -15.33 -0.30 -18.76
CA GLN A 174 -15.79 -1.32 -19.70
C GLN A 174 -14.60 -2.22 -20.08
N TYR A 175 -14.05 -2.91 -19.09
CA TYR A 175 -12.80 -3.67 -19.23
C TYR A 175 -12.86 -4.80 -20.28
N PRO A 176 -13.96 -5.55 -20.44
CA PRO A 176 -14.06 -6.53 -21.52
C PRO A 176 -13.93 -5.89 -22.90
N GLU A 177 -14.64 -4.79 -23.14
CA GLU A 177 -14.64 -4.05 -24.40
C GLU A 177 -13.30 -3.35 -24.64
N ALA A 178 -12.72 -2.76 -23.59
CA ALA A 178 -11.40 -2.15 -23.64
C ALA A 178 -10.32 -3.17 -24.02
N TYR A 179 -10.35 -4.36 -23.40
CA TYR A 179 -9.44 -5.45 -23.74
C TYR A 179 -9.54 -5.81 -25.23
N GLN A 180 -10.76 -6.01 -25.74
CA GLN A 180 -10.98 -6.34 -27.15
C GLN A 180 -10.52 -5.22 -28.09
N ALA A 181 -10.75 -3.96 -27.71
CA ALA A 181 -10.32 -2.80 -28.49
C ALA A 181 -8.79 -2.68 -28.57
N PHE A 182 -8.07 -2.90 -27.45
CA PHE A 182 -6.61 -2.94 -27.46
C PHE A 182 -6.05 -4.15 -28.22
N ASP A 183 -6.68 -5.32 -28.11
CA ASP A 183 -6.29 -6.53 -28.86
C ASP A 183 -6.44 -6.31 -30.38
N ALA A 184 -7.56 -5.74 -30.81
CA ALA A 184 -7.79 -5.35 -32.20
C ALA A 184 -6.78 -4.31 -32.69
N LEU A 185 -6.47 -3.30 -31.87
CA LEU A 185 -5.44 -2.32 -32.18
C LEU A 185 -4.07 -2.99 -32.39
N LEU A 186 -3.65 -3.87 -31.48
CA LEU A 186 -2.39 -4.60 -31.61
C LEU A 186 -2.33 -5.46 -32.89
N ALA A 187 -3.45 -6.01 -33.32
CA ALA A 187 -3.54 -6.76 -34.58
C ALA A 187 -3.40 -5.88 -35.84
N THR A 188 -3.78 -4.60 -35.78
CA THR A 188 -3.70 -3.67 -36.92
C THR A 188 -2.35 -2.92 -37.00
N LEU A 189 -1.66 -2.72 -35.87
CA LEU A 189 -0.39 -2.00 -35.82
C LEU A 189 0.71 -2.53 -36.77
N PRO A 190 0.86 -3.84 -37.03
CA PRO A 190 1.87 -4.33 -37.97
C PRO A 190 1.67 -3.85 -39.41
N SER A 191 0.42 -3.71 -39.86
CA SER A 191 0.09 -3.29 -41.24
C SER A 191 -0.08 -1.78 -41.40
N ALA A 192 -0.17 -1.03 -40.30
CA ALA A 192 -0.27 0.43 -40.32
C ALA A 192 0.99 1.10 -40.89
N THR A 193 0.81 2.17 -41.66
CA THR A 193 1.88 3.01 -42.20
C THR A 193 2.36 4.02 -41.15
N LEU A 194 3.05 3.52 -40.13
CA LEU A 194 3.65 4.31 -39.06
C LEU A 194 5.17 4.24 -39.13
N ASP A 195 5.83 5.34 -38.78
CA ASP A 195 7.26 5.29 -38.45
C ASP A 195 7.51 4.39 -37.21
N ASN A 196 8.77 4.05 -36.98
CA ASN A 196 9.17 3.13 -35.92
C ASN A 196 8.86 3.67 -34.52
N PHE A 197 8.94 5.00 -34.32
CA PHE A 197 8.67 5.62 -33.03
C PHE A 197 7.19 5.51 -32.69
N ASN A 198 6.30 5.95 -33.58
CA ASN A 198 4.86 5.87 -33.40
C ASN A 198 4.37 4.43 -33.23
N ARG A 199 4.88 3.52 -34.06
CA ARG A 199 4.53 2.09 -33.97
C ARG A 199 4.91 1.49 -32.62
N ARG A 200 6.11 1.82 -32.11
CA ARG A 200 6.58 1.36 -30.81
C ARG A 200 5.72 1.93 -29.69
N TYR A 201 5.49 3.24 -29.71
CA TYR A 201 4.66 3.93 -28.72
C TYR A 201 3.27 3.29 -28.60
N TYR A 202 2.50 3.22 -29.69
CA TYR A 202 1.15 2.64 -29.64
C TYR A 202 1.14 1.17 -29.26
N ARG A 203 2.16 0.40 -29.67
CA ARG A 203 2.27 -1.01 -29.29
C ARG A 203 2.47 -1.16 -27.80
N GLU A 204 3.49 -0.52 -27.23
CA GLU A 204 3.83 -0.68 -25.80
C GLU A 204 2.70 -0.18 -24.89
N GLN A 205 2.05 0.93 -25.27
CA GLN A 205 0.87 1.46 -24.58
C GLN A 205 -0.33 0.51 -24.67
N ALA A 206 -0.63 -0.03 -25.86
CA ALA A 206 -1.74 -0.96 -26.03
C ALA A 206 -1.48 -2.32 -25.35
N GLU A 207 -0.26 -2.84 -25.37
CA GLU A 207 0.13 -4.06 -24.65
C GLU A 207 -0.08 -3.88 -23.14
N TRP A 208 0.38 -2.76 -22.59
CA TRP A 208 0.21 -2.45 -21.17
C TRP A 208 -1.27 -2.28 -20.78
N ASN A 209 -2.03 -1.47 -21.51
CA ASN A 209 -3.43 -1.22 -21.16
C ASN A 209 -4.32 -2.45 -21.41
N ARG A 210 -3.99 -3.30 -22.38
CA ARG A 210 -4.63 -4.61 -22.56
C ARG A 210 -4.37 -5.53 -21.37
N LEU A 211 -3.14 -5.58 -20.85
CA LEU A 211 -2.81 -6.34 -19.65
C LEU A 211 -3.61 -5.85 -18.44
N LEU A 212 -3.68 -4.53 -18.23
CA LEU A 212 -4.46 -3.95 -17.13
C LEU A 212 -5.97 -4.20 -17.30
N ALA A 213 -6.48 -4.15 -18.53
CA ALA A 213 -7.88 -4.44 -18.80
C ALA A 213 -8.18 -5.91 -18.49
N ALA A 214 -7.28 -6.82 -18.87
CA ALA A 214 -7.40 -8.23 -18.49
C ALA A 214 -7.31 -8.45 -16.98
N LEU A 215 -6.41 -7.74 -16.29
CA LEU A 215 -6.27 -7.82 -14.83
C LEU A 215 -7.56 -7.43 -14.10
N ALA A 216 -8.33 -6.50 -14.66
CA ALA A 216 -9.60 -6.06 -14.09
C ALA A 216 -10.75 -7.10 -14.21
N LEU A 217 -10.56 -8.19 -14.97
CA LEU A 217 -11.57 -9.22 -15.20
C LEU A 217 -11.42 -10.38 -14.21
N ASP A 218 -12.55 -10.94 -13.77
CA ASP A 218 -12.55 -12.15 -12.92
C ASP A 218 -11.95 -13.37 -13.64
N ASN A 219 -12.14 -13.44 -14.97
CA ASN A 219 -11.62 -14.49 -15.83
C ASN A 219 -10.82 -13.86 -16.97
N PRO A 220 -9.53 -13.53 -16.75
CA PRO A 220 -8.71 -12.88 -17.76
C PRO A 220 -8.56 -13.78 -19.01
N PRO A 221 -8.71 -13.23 -20.23
CA PRO A 221 -8.56 -13.97 -21.48
C PRO A 221 -7.10 -14.31 -21.83
N ILE A 222 -6.14 -13.90 -21.00
CA ILE A 222 -4.71 -14.11 -21.16
C ILE A 222 -4.08 -14.64 -19.87
N ASN A 223 -2.92 -15.27 -20.00
CA ASN A 223 -2.08 -15.60 -18.86
C ASN A 223 -1.40 -14.32 -18.33
N LEU A 224 -2.02 -13.68 -17.33
CA LEU A 224 -1.53 -12.41 -16.76
C LEU A 224 -0.06 -12.49 -16.32
N LYS A 225 0.35 -13.62 -15.72
CA LYS A 225 1.71 -13.81 -15.24
C LYS A 225 2.70 -13.82 -16.40
N GLU A 226 2.41 -14.60 -17.44
CA GLU A 226 3.29 -14.71 -18.60
C GLU A 226 3.39 -13.37 -19.35
N GLU A 227 2.28 -12.66 -19.49
CA GLU A 227 2.28 -11.37 -20.20
C GLU A 227 2.98 -10.26 -19.40
N VAL A 228 2.77 -10.18 -18.08
CA VAL A 228 3.51 -9.22 -17.25
C VAL A 228 5.00 -9.54 -17.22
N ASP A 229 5.38 -10.83 -17.16
CA ASP A 229 6.78 -11.24 -17.18
C ASP A 229 7.42 -10.96 -18.55
N ARG A 230 6.67 -11.10 -19.66
CA ARG A 230 7.14 -10.70 -21.00
C ARG A 230 7.47 -9.20 -21.03
N ILE A 231 6.57 -8.35 -20.57
CA ILE A 231 6.79 -6.88 -20.54
C ILE A 231 7.95 -6.53 -19.60
N ALA A 232 8.00 -7.12 -18.41
CA ALA A 232 9.04 -6.89 -17.40
C ALA A 232 10.46 -7.25 -17.88
N ASN A 233 10.56 -8.21 -18.81
CA ASN A 233 11.84 -8.69 -19.37
C ASN A 233 12.14 -8.13 -20.77
N THR A 234 11.25 -7.33 -21.36
CA THR A 234 11.51 -6.69 -22.66
C THR A 234 12.36 -5.44 -22.45
N GLU A 235 13.63 -5.51 -22.86
CA GLU A 235 14.57 -4.39 -22.69
C GLU A 235 14.10 -3.14 -23.42
N GLY A 236 14.03 -2.03 -22.68
CA GLY A 236 13.63 -0.72 -23.20
C GLY A 236 12.12 -0.52 -23.33
N HIS A 237 11.27 -1.48 -22.99
CA HIS A 237 9.83 -1.27 -22.98
C HIS A 237 9.45 -0.15 -21.99
N GLU A 238 8.63 0.81 -22.40
CA GLU A 238 8.25 1.99 -21.58
C GLU A 238 7.74 1.59 -20.18
N PHE A 239 6.92 0.53 -20.14
CA PHE A 239 6.33 -0.02 -18.93
C PHE A 239 7.15 -1.10 -18.21
N GLN A 240 8.41 -1.34 -18.60
CA GLN A 240 9.24 -2.38 -17.99
C GLN A 240 9.33 -2.27 -16.45
N PRO A 241 9.60 -1.09 -15.85
CA PRO A 241 9.69 -0.98 -14.39
C PRO A 241 8.35 -1.18 -13.69
N ALA A 242 7.25 -0.75 -14.32
CA ALA A 242 5.89 -0.94 -13.81
C ALA A 242 5.51 -2.43 -13.82
N ALA A 243 5.79 -3.13 -14.93
CA ALA A 243 5.58 -4.56 -15.05
C ALA A 243 6.38 -5.38 -14.03
N GLN A 244 7.63 -4.99 -13.74
CA GLN A 244 8.43 -5.64 -12.68
C GLN A 244 7.82 -5.48 -11.27
N LYS A 245 7.26 -4.31 -10.98
CA LYS A 245 6.55 -4.07 -9.70
C LYS A 245 5.24 -4.87 -9.66
N LEU A 246 4.45 -4.83 -10.73
CA LEU A 246 3.19 -5.57 -10.84
C LEU A 246 3.43 -7.09 -10.74
N SER A 247 4.44 -7.64 -11.42
CA SER A 247 4.78 -9.07 -11.33
C SER A 247 5.06 -9.50 -9.89
N ARG A 248 5.80 -8.69 -9.11
CA ARG A 248 6.02 -8.95 -7.68
C ARG A 248 4.73 -8.89 -6.86
N GLN A 249 3.84 -7.94 -7.14
CA GLN A 249 2.54 -7.84 -6.46
C GLN A 249 1.63 -9.02 -6.79
N LEU A 250 1.55 -9.47 -8.04
CA LEU A 250 0.75 -10.64 -8.43
C LEU A 250 1.26 -11.95 -7.78
N GLN A 251 2.55 -12.02 -7.45
CA GLN A 251 3.15 -13.17 -6.75
C GLN A 251 2.99 -13.10 -5.23
N SER A 252 2.57 -11.95 -4.69
CA SER A 252 2.41 -11.73 -3.26
C SER A 252 1.33 -12.62 -2.66
N VAL A 253 1.53 -13.03 -1.41
CA VAL A 253 0.49 -13.70 -0.61
C VAL A 253 -0.75 -12.81 -0.42
N TRP A 254 -0.55 -11.48 -0.38
CA TRP A 254 -1.63 -10.51 -0.25
C TRP A 254 -2.55 -10.48 -1.47
N TYR A 255 -1.99 -10.63 -2.67
CA TYR A 255 -2.77 -10.70 -3.91
C TYR A 255 -3.66 -11.94 -3.95
N LYS A 256 -3.11 -13.11 -3.56
CA LYS A 256 -3.87 -14.37 -3.47
C LYS A 256 -4.94 -14.36 -2.37
N TRP A 257 -4.78 -13.51 -1.36
CA TRP A 257 -5.80 -13.32 -0.33
C TRP A 257 -6.92 -12.42 -0.87
N ALA A 258 -6.55 -11.33 -1.54
CA ALA A 258 -7.48 -10.31 -2.00
C ALA A 258 -8.38 -10.71 -3.16
N ASN A 259 -7.97 -11.70 -3.98
CA ASN A 259 -8.65 -12.15 -5.20
C ASN A 259 -8.70 -13.67 -5.25
#